data_AF-A0A7S3X6G6-F1
#
_entry.id   AF-A0A7S3X6G6-F1
#
_cell.length_a   1.000
_cell.length_b   1.000
_cell.length_c   1.000
_cell.angle_alpha   90.00
_cell.angle_beta   90.00
_cell.angle_gamma   90.00
#
_symmetry.space_group_name_H-M   'P 1'
#
loop_
_entity.id
_entity.type
_entity.pdbx_description
1 polymer ?
#
loop_
_entity_poly.entity_id
_entity_poly.type
_entity_poly.pdbx_seq_one_letter_code
_entity_poly.pdbx_strand_id
1 'polypeptide(L)'
;MAFWKNLIKNNGQLPSYDLASFFDVNQFLYSLVQNRSRLETISASMIRNEFEVLDYYEHTEPVNMALEQYVTYVHGLWLEGADWDIESKLLVDSNKNERFFRFPAIRI
;
A
#
# COMPACT_ATOMS: atom_id res chain seq x y z
N MET A 1 -3.73 15.61 7.74
CA MET A 1 -4.97 15.55 8.56
C MET A 1 -6.20 15.02 7.79
N ALA A 2 -6.29 15.18 6.46
CA ALA A 2 -7.47 14.75 5.69
C ALA A 2 -7.67 13.22 5.69
N PHE A 3 -6.58 12.45 5.56
CA PHE A 3 -6.59 10.98 5.59
C PHE A 3 -7.32 10.41 6.81
N TRP A 4 -6.88 10.74 8.04
CA TRP A 4 -7.50 10.24 9.27
C TRP A 4 -8.98 10.62 9.39
N LYS A 5 -9.37 11.83 8.94
CA LYS A 5 -10.78 12.25 8.92
C LYS A 5 -11.60 11.38 7.97
N ASN A 6 -11.07 11.07 6.79
CA ASN A 6 -11.73 10.21 5.81
C ASN A 6 -11.81 8.75 6.29
N LEU A 7 -10.76 8.25 6.92
CA LEU A 7 -10.73 6.91 7.51
C LEU A 7 -11.84 6.73 8.55
N ILE A 8 -11.99 7.70 9.47
CA ILE A 8 -13.03 7.67 10.51
C ILE A 8 -14.42 7.73 9.87
N LYS A 9 -14.63 8.59 8.85
CA LYS A 9 -15.92 8.70 8.15
C LYS A 9 -16.35 7.40 7.45
N ASN A 10 -15.40 6.60 7.00
CA ASN A 10 -15.64 5.34 6.31
C ASN A 10 -15.45 4.11 7.22
N ASN A 11 -15.66 4.26 8.54
CA ASN A 11 -15.58 3.17 9.52
C ASN A 11 -14.26 2.36 9.47
N GLY A 12 -13.14 3.02 9.19
CA GLY A 12 -11.83 2.39 9.14
C GLY A 12 -11.48 1.71 7.81
N GLN A 13 -12.34 1.82 6.79
CA GLN A 13 -12.11 1.23 5.47
C GLN A 13 -11.89 2.31 4.41
N LEU A 14 -10.84 2.15 3.60
CA LEU A 14 -10.56 3.02 2.46
C LEU A 14 -10.13 2.16 1.27
N PRO A 15 -10.40 2.60 0.02
CA PRO A 15 -9.86 1.98 -1.19
C PRO A 15 -8.35 1.74 -1.14
N SER A 16 -7.61 2.75 -0.68
CA SER A 16 -6.19 2.64 -0.42
C SER A 16 -5.77 3.47 0.79
N TYR A 17 -4.65 3.08 1.39
CA TYR A 17 -4.10 3.71 2.57
C TYR A 17 -2.82 4.49 2.22
N ASP A 18 -2.78 5.77 2.58
CA ASP A 18 -1.58 6.61 2.43
C ASP A 18 -0.58 6.21 3.52
N LEU A 19 0.45 5.44 3.16
CA LEU A 19 1.41 4.89 4.10
C LEU A 19 2.22 6.00 4.79
N ALA A 20 2.47 7.11 4.09
CA ALA A 20 3.18 8.26 4.63
C ALA A 20 2.39 9.00 5.73
N SER A 21 1.08 8.79 5.80
CA SER A 21 0.23 9.38 6.85
C SER A 21 0.29 8.62 8.19
N PHE A 22 0.88 7.42 8.23
CA PHE A 22 1.01 6.61 9.46
C PHE A 22 2.22 7.05 10.29
N PHE A 23 2.04 7.08 11.61
CA PHE A 23 3.15 7.28 12.55
C PHE A 23 4.03 6.03 12.68
N ASP A 24 3.42 4.85 12.65
CA ASP A 24 4.11 3.55 12.72
C ASP A 24 3.59 2.62 11.63
N VAL A 25 4.36 2.52 10.55
CA VAL A 25 4.08 1.67 9.39
C VAL A 25 4.23 0.19 9.75
N ASN A 26 5.15 -0.17 10.65
CA ASN A 26 5.37 -1.56 11.03
C ASN A 26 4.16 -2.12 11.77
N GLN A 27 3.59 -1.33 12.68
CA GLN A 27 2.39 -1.73 13.39
C GLN A 27 1.17 -1.87 12.46
N PHE A 28 1.06 -1.00 11.46
CA PHE A 28 0.05 -1.15 10.41
C PHE A 28 0.23 -2.47 9.65
N LEU A 29 1.42 -2.76 9.14
CA LEU A 29 1.73 -3.99 8.41
C LEU A 29 1.50 -5.25 9.27
N TYR A 30 1.86 -5.20 10.56
CA TYR A 30 1.63 -6.32 11.49
C TYR A 30 0.14 -6.54 11.76
N SER A 31 -0.68 -5.49 11.74
CA SER A 31 -2.14 -5.63 11.87
C SER A 31 -2.76 -6.41 10.71
N LEU A 32 -2.22 -6.28 9.49
CA LEU A 32 -2.65 -7.05 8.31
C LEU A 32 -2.36 -8.54 8.50
N VAL A 33 -1.15 -8.87 8.95
CA VAL A 33 -0.75 -10.25 9.29
C VAL A 33 -1.68 -10.85 10.36
N GLN A 34 -1.98 -10.10 11.41
CA GLN A 34 -2.91 -10.55 12.45
C GLN A 34 -4.34 -10.76 11.94
N ASN A 35 -4.83 -9.86 11.09
CA ASN A 35 -6.15 -9.99 10.46
C ASN A 35 -6.24 -11.27 9.65
N ARG A 36 -5.24 -11.52 8.81
CA ARG A 36 -5.14 -12.75 8.00
C ARG A 36 -5.02 -14.01 8.87
N SER A 37 -4.17 -13.98 9.90
CA SER A 37 -4.01 -15.05 10.89
C SER A 37 -5.33 -15.49 11.54
N ARG A 38 -6.15 -14.51 11.96
CA ARG A 38 -7.46 -14.79 12.57
C ARG A 38 -8.44 -15.43 11.60
N LEU A 39 -8.42 -15.02 10.35
CA LEU A 39 -9.39 -15.47 9.35
C LEU A 39 -8.99 -16.83 8.75
N GLU A 40 -7.70 -17.09 8.56
CA GLU A 40 -7.19 -18.37 8.05
C GLU A 40 -6.95 -19.41 9.16
N THR A 41 -7.01 -19.01 10.45
CA THR A 41 -6.70 -19.86 11.60
C THR A 41 -5.28 -20.45 11.54
N ILE A 42 -4.34 -19.67 10.99
CA ILE A 42 -2.91 -20.02 10.90
C ILE A 42 -2.15 -19.11 11.87
N SER A 43 -1.06 -19.62 12.46
CA SER A 43 -0.20 -18.82 13.34
C SER A 43 0.33 -17.58 12.60
N ALA A 44 0.24 -16.40 13.21
CA ALA A 44 0.77 -15.15 12.67
C ALA A 44 2.26 -15.24 12.32
N SER A 45 3.02 -16.10 13.03
CA SER A 45 4.45 -16.35 12.74
C SER A 45 4.72 -17.02 11.39
N MET A 46 3.71 -17.67 10.79
CA MET A 46 3.80 -18.37 9.50
C MET A 46 3.33 -17.51 8.33
N ILE A 47 2.74 -16.35 8.60
CA ILE A 47 2.17 -15.45 7.59
C ILE A 47 3.16 -14.31 7.33
N ARG A 48 3.35 -13.97 6.06
CA ARG A 48 4.15 -12.83 5.63
C ARG A 48 3.33 -11.98 4.67
N ASN A 49 3.57 -10.67 4.71
CA ASN A 49 3.05 -9.77 3.70
C ASN A 49 3.87 -9.96 2.41
N GLU A 50 3.18 -10.14 1.30
CA GLU A 50 3.75 -10.12 -0.03
C GLU A 50 3.46 -8.73 -0.62
N PHE A 51 4.31 -8.27 -1.53
CA PHE A 51 4.19 -6.92 -2.09
C PHE A 51 4.24 -7.00 -3.60
N GLU A 52 3.25 -6.41 -4.25
CA GLU A 52 3.16 -6.34 -5.70
C GLU A 52 3.00 -4.88 -6.13
N VAL A 53 3.89 -4.42 -7.01
CA VAL A 53 3.85 -3.06 -7.56
C VAL A 53 2.79 -2.99 -8.64
N LEU A 54 1.95 -1.96 -8.56
CA LEU A 54 0.82 -1.77 -9.47
C LEU A 54 1.16 -0.78 -10.58
N ASP A 55 0.36 -0.80 -11.64
CA ASP A 55 0.56 0.07 -12.81
C ASP A 55 -0.17 1.43 -12.65
N TYR A 56 -0.62 1.75 -11.42
CA TYR A 56 -1.31 3.00 -11.06
C TYR A 56 -0.83 3.52 -9.69
N TYR A 57 -1.05 4.80 -9.40
CA TYR A 57 -0.48 5.48 -8.23
C TYR A 57 -1.38 5.54 -6.99
N GLU A 58 -2.66 5.26 -7.14
CA GLU A 58 -3.65 5.25 -6.06
C GLU A 58 -4.82 4.35 -6.48
N HIS A 59 -5.27 3.47 -5.58
CA HIS A 59 -6.44 2.63 -5.85
C HIS A 59 -7.68 3.39 -5.39
N THR A 60 -8.57 3.72 -6.33
CA THR A 60 -9.75 4.55 -6.06
C THR A 60 -11.05 3.76 -6.04
N GLU A 61 -11.02 2.49 -6.46
CA GLU A 61 -12.22 1.68 -6.52
C GLU A 61 -12.74 1.36 -5.10
N PRO A 62 -14.05 1.39 -4.86
CA PRO A 62 -14.60 1.23 -3.52
C PRO A 62 -14.28 -0.15 -2.94
N VAL A 63 -14.05 -0.20 -1.62
CA VAL A 63 -13.67 -1.41 -0.86
C VAL A 63 -14.65 -2.58 -1.05
N ASN A 64 -15.93 -2.31 -1.32
CA ASN A 64 -16.95 -3.35 -1.55
C ASN A 64 -16.83 -4.04 -2.93
N MET A 65 -15.96 -3.54 -3.81
CA MET A 65 -15.59 -4.17 -5.09
C MET A 65 -14.18 -4.77 -5.07
N ALA A 66 -13.46 -4.69 -3.93
CA ALA A 66 -12.20 -5.38 -3.76
C ALA A 66 -12.44 -6.88 -3.92
N LEU A 67 -12.07 -7.40 -5.09
CA LEU A 67 -12.31 -8.78 -5.54
C LEU A 67 -11.58 -9.82 -4.67
N GLU A 68 -10.58 -9.39 -3.91
CA GLU A 68 -9.62 -10.29 -3.27
C GLU A 68 -9.66 -10.16 -1.74
N GLN A 69 -9.96 -11.28 -1.09
CA GLN A 69 -9.90 -11.40 0.35
C GLN A 69 -8.46 -11.17 0.82
N TYR A 70 -8.29 -10.43 1.93
CA TYR A 70 -6.99 -10.12 2.57
C TYR A 70 -6.08 -9.14 1.84
N VAL A 71 -6.53 -8.55 0.75
CA VAL A 71 -5.73 -7.56 0.02
C VAL A 71 -5.91 -6.17 0.59
N THR A 72 -4.80 -5.45 0.75
CA THR A 72 -4.77 -4.04 1.14
C THR A 72 -3.93 -3.24 0.17
N TYR A 73 -4.49 -2.18 -0.39
CA TYR A 73 -3.77 -1.26 -1.26
C TYR A 73 -3.14 -0.13 -0.47
N VAL A 74 -1.87 0.16 -0.72
CA VAL A 74 -1.15 1.29 -0.13
C VAL A 74 -0.56 2.19 -1.19
N HIS A 75 -0.45 3.48 -0.87
CA HIS A 75 0.18 4.49 -1.71
C HIS A 75 0.96 5.50 -0.86
N GLY A 76 1.54 6.52 -1.51
CA GLY A 76 2.30 7.57 -0.81
C GLY A 76 3.79 7.26 -0.67
N LEU A 77 4.30 6.28 -1.41
CA LEU A 77 5.71 5.94 -1.47
C LEU A 77 6.45 6.81 -2.50
N TRP A 78 7.72 7.07 -2.23
CA TRP A 78 8.60 7.86 -3.08
C TRP A 78 9.97 7.17 -3.18
N LEU A 79 10.56 7.21 -4.36
CA LEU A 79 11.94 6.78 -4.60
C LEU A 79 12.85 7.99 -4.61
N GLU A 80 14.01 7.89 -3.97
CA GLU A 80 15.09 8.89 -4.04
C GLU A 80 16.25 8.28 -4.83
N GLY A 81 16.72 8.98 -5.87
CA GLY A 81 17.87 8.57 -6.68
C GLY A 81 17.61 7.51 -7.76
N ALA A 82 16.35 7.10 -7.96
CA ALA A 82 15.92 6.23 -9.04
C ALA A 82 14.47 6.52 -9.41
N ASP A 83 14.10 6.19 -10.65
CA ASP A 83 12.72 6.24 -11.13
C ASP A 83 12.19 4.80 -11.29
N TRP A 84 10.86 4.65 -11.31
CA TRP A 84 10.21 3.38 -11.64
C TRP A 84 9.58 3.49 -13.03
N ASP A 85 10.01 2.62 -13.94
CA ASP A 85 9.41 2.52 -15.25
C ASP A 85 8.23 1.52 -15.22
N ILE A 86 7.02 2.02 -15.47
CA ILE A 86 5.78 1.23 -15.41
C ILE A 86 5.73 0.20 -16.53
N GLU A 87 6.25 0.53 -17.71
CA GLU A 87 6.19 -0.38 -18.87
C GLU A 87 7.12 -1.59 -18.69
N SER A 88 8.38 -1.36 -18.29
CA SER A 88 9.34 -2.45 -18.08
C SER A 88 9.26 -3.11 -16.71
N LYS A 89 8.58 -2.48 -15.73
CA LYS A 89 8.54 -2.90 -14.32
C LYS A 89 9.94 -3.00 -13.69
N LEU A 90 10.79 -2.05 -14.02
CA LEU A 90 12.17 -1.97 -13.55
C LEU A 90 12.47 -0.61 -12.92
N LEU A 91 13.42 -0.61 -11.99
CA LEU A 91 14.08 0.60 -11.53
C LEU A 91 15.02 1.08 -12.64
N VAL A 92 14.96 2.37 -12.94
CA VAL A 92 15.82 3.01 -13.92
C VAL A 92 16.54 4.18 -13.28
N ASP A 93 17.67 4.58 -13.86
CA ASP A 93 18.38 5.77 -13.43
C ASP A 93 17.45 6.99 -13.53
N SER A 94 17.51 7.86 -12.52
CA SER A 94 16.65 9.03 -12.50
C SER A 94 17.01 9.96 -13.66
N ASN A 95 16.05 10.17 -14.56
CA ASN A 95 16.27 10.86 -15.82
C ASN A 95 15.91 12.36 -15.74
N LYS A 96 15.45 12.82 -14.59
CA LYS A 96 14.90 14.18 -14.38
C LYS A 96 15.68 14.90 -13.29
N ASN A 97 15.71 16.23 -13.36
CA ASN A 97 16.16 17.11 -12.25
C ASN A 97 15.27 17.00 -10.99
N GLU A 98 14.43 15.96 -10.87
CA GLU A 98 13.55 15.70 -9.76
C GLU A 98 14.29 14.82 -8.75
N ARG A 99 14.34 15.27 -7.50
CA ARG A 99 15.03 14.52 -6.43
C ARG A 99 14.26 13.27 -6.00
N PHE A 100 12.93 13.30 -6.15
CA PHE A 100 12.04 12.24 -5.70
C PHE A 100 11.08 11.87 -6.82
N PHE A 101 10.98 10.57 -7.08
CA PHE A 101 10.03 10.00 -8.00
C PHE A 101 8.85 9.43 -7.21
N ARG A 102 7.61 9.76 -7.60
CA ARG A 102 6.41 9.19 -6.96
C ARG A 102 6.34 7.71 -7.30
N PHE A 103 6.39 6.83 -6.32
CA PHE A 103 6.30 5.38 -6.57
C PHE A 103 4.83 4.97 -6.79
N PRO A 104 4.55 3.97 -7.65
CA PRO A 104 3.21 3.44 -7.80
C PRO A 104 2.63 2.86 -6.51
N ALA A 105 1.32 2.63 -6.52
CA ALA A 105 0.67 1.93 -5.43
C ALA A 105 1.19 0.50 -5.31
N ILE A 106 1.12 -0.05 -4.10
CA ILE A 106 1.49 -1.43 -3.82
C ILE A 106 0.26 -2.18 -3.32
N ARG A 107 0.07 -3.38 -3.86
CA ARG A 107 -0.85 -4.39 -3.35
C ARG A 107 -0.11 -5.22 -2.30
N ILE A 108 -0.70 -5.31 -1.11
CA ILE A 108 -0.24 -6.12 0.03
C ILE A 108 -1.24 -7.23 0.30
#